data_AF-A0A6I1TZZ8-F1
#
_entry.id   AF-A0A6I1TZZ8-F1
#
_cell.length_a   1.000
_cell.length_b   1.000
_cell.length_c   1.000
_cell.angle_alpha   90.00
_cell.angle_beta   90.00
_cell.angle_gamma   90.00
#
_symmetry.space_group_name_H-M   'P 1'
#
loop_
_entity.id
_entity.type
_entity.pdbx_description
1 polymer ?
#
loop_
_entity_poly.entity_id
_entity_poly.type
_entity_poly.pdbx_seq_one_letter_code
_entity_poly.pdbx_strand_id
1 'polypeptide(L)'
;QSYKATIKVYGAKDGKADLSNLVATKDLNVNLNGLTTPAEVQKGVADNTKDTVDVPASYLDKANFPGPFTAGVNQVIPYEFFAGDGMLTRLILKASDKAPWSDNGSAKNPALPPVEKLGKGLYFYEVDLAGTQGKSDKELLDLLKQNGTQSYKATIKVYGAKDGKADLSNLVATKELTVNLNGYKSLNEMKSKMPAASQDKMMPNKEQDKTMNASQPMVTPSKMSDEGKMASANKVSSPMMADHMKDEKDMLPYTGEAQTSMATIGFFGLALAGLLGGLGLKAKKEEND
;
A
#
# COMPACT_ATOMS: atom_id res chain seq x y z
N GLN A 1 13.70 -13.53 -21.59
CA GLN A 1 12.91 -14.66 -21.03
C GLN A 1 11.86 -15.08 -22.05
N SER A 2 11.63 -16.39 -22.19
CA SER A 2 10.59 -16.94 -23.05
C SER A 2 9.50 -17.55 -22.17
N TYR A 3 8.25 -17.15 -22.35
CA TYR A 3 7.10 -17.68 -21.64
C TYR A 3 6.35 -18.66 -22.53
N LYS A 4 5.88 -19.77 -21.96
CA LYS A 4 4.96 -20.66 -22.66
C LYS A 4 3.54 -20.15 -22.46
N ALA A 5 2.86 -19.86 -23.55
CA ALA A 5 1.45 -19.51 -23.55
C ALA A 5 0.70 -20.53 -24.42
N THR A 6 -0.54 -20.80 -24.08
CA THR A 6 -1.39 -21.72 -24.84
C THR A 6 -2.64 -20.96 -25.27
N ILE A 7 -2.84 -20.84 -26.58
CA ILE A 7 -4.10 -20.34 -27.15
C ILE A 7 -5.07 -21.52 -27.20
N LYS A 8 -6.26 -21.35 -26.63
CA LYS A 8 -7.38 -22.28 -26.75
C LYS A 8 -8.51 -21.62 -27.54
N VAL A 9 -8.92 -22.24 -28.63
CA VAL A 9 -10.04 -21.79 -29.47
C VAL A 9 -11.23 -22.69 -29.19
N TYR A 10 -12.33 -22.09 -28.76
CA TYR A 10 -13.58 -22.78 -28.44
C TYR A 10 -14.63 -22.51 -29.51
N GLY A 11 -15.44 -23.52 -29.81
CA GLY A 11 -16.58 -23.39 -30.71
C GLY A 11 -17.64 -22.47 -30.12
N ALA A 12 -18.59 -22.01 -30.93
CA ALA A 12 -19.70 -21.19 -30.45
C ALA A 12 -20.98 -22.02 -30.26
N LYS A 13 -21.68 -21.80 -29.15
CA LYS A 13 -23.04 -22.30 -28.88
C LYS A 13 -23.89 -21.11 -28.44
N ASP A 14 -25.02 -20.91 -29.11
CA ASP A 14 -25.97 -19.80 -28.83
C ASP A 14 -25.30 -18.40 -28.82
N GLY A 15 -24.34 -18.19 -29.73
CA GLY A 15 -23.61 -16.92 -29.86
C GLY A 15 -22.55 -16.66 -28.78
N LYS A 16 -22.23 -17.64 -27.93
CA LYS A 16 -21.18 -17.55 -26.90
C LYS A 16 -20.17 -18.68 -27.05
N ALA A 17 -18.98 -18.51 -26.47
CA ALA A 17 -17.97 -19.58 -26.45
C ALA A 17 -18.47 -20.79 -25.66
N ASP A 18 -18.39 -21.97 -26.27
CA ASP A 18 -18.68 -23.26 -25.67
C ASP A 18 -17.38 -23.86 -25.12
N LEU A 19 -17.13 -23.68 -23.81
CA LEU A 19 -15.93 -24.15 -23.14
C LEU A 19 -15.79 -25.69 -23.13
N SER A 20 -16.84 -26.43 -23.47
CA SER A 20 -16.81 -27.89 -23.63
C SER A 20 -16.37 -28.33 -25.04
N ASN A 21 -16.41 -27.42 -26.01
CA ASN A 21 -16.05 -27.67 -27.40
C ASN A 21 -14.71 -26.97 -27.75
N LEU A 22 -13.60 -27.57 -27.32
CA LEU A 22 -12.26 -27.09 -27.67
C LEU A 22 -11.93 -27.50 -29.11
N VAL A 23 -11.82 -26.53 -30.01
CA VAL A 23 -11.64 -26.74 -31.45
C VAL A 23 -10.16 -26.77 -31.83
N ALA A 24 -9.34 -25.94 -31.18
CA ALA A 24 -7.91 -25.92 -31.43
C ALA A 24 -7.13 -25.48 -30.20
N THR A 25 -5.90 -25.98 -30.10
CA THR A 25 -4.93 -25.55 -29.10
C THR A 25 -3.60 -25.28 -29.80
N LYS A 26 -2.94 -24.17 -29.44
CA LYS A 26 -1.60 -23.85 -29.93
C LYS A 26 -0.72 -23.35 -28.81
N ASP A 27 0.39 -24.04 -28.60
CA ASP A 27 1.44 -23.56 -27.71
C ASP A 27 2.32 -22.54 -28.42
N LEU A 28 2.68 -21.49 -27.69
CA LEU A 28 3.48 -20.37 -28.14
C LEU A 28 4.61 -20.16 -27.14
N ASN A 29 5.81 -19.90 -27.66
CA ASN A 29 6.87 -19.28 -26.89
C ASN A 29 6.81 -17.77 -27.12
N VAL A 30 6.37 -17.03 -26.11
CA VAL A 30 6.34 -15.56 -26.11
C VAL A 30 7.68 -15.06 -25.59
N ASN A 31 8.47 -14.46 -26.47
CA ASN A 31 9.70 -13.78 -26.09
C ASN A 31 9.38 -12.33 -25.71
N LEU A 32 9.38 -12.04 -24.41
CA LEU A 32 9.21 -10.67 -23.92
C LEU A 32 10.57 -9.97 -23.92
N ASN A 33 10.95 -9.45 -25.09
CA ASN A 33 12.13 -8.60 -25.23
C ASN A 33 11.84 -7.27 -24.50
N GLY A 34 12.67 -6.92 -23.52
CA GLY A 34 12.58 -5.63 -22.81
C GLY A 34 11.98 -5.66 -21.40
N LEU A 35 11.61 -6.84 -20.86
CA LEU A 35 11.26 -6.97 -19.45
C LEU A 35 12.46 -7.41 -18.61
N THR A 36 12.47 -7.01 -17.33
CA THR A 36 13.57 -7.32 -16.40
C THR A 36 13.85 -8.82 -16.31
N THR A 37 15.10 -9.19 -16.53
CA THR A 37 15.63 -10.54 -16.42
C THR A 37 16.05 -10.88 -14.98
N PRO A 38 16.21 -12.17 -14.62
CA PRO A 38 16.67 -12.55 -13.29
C PRO A 38 18.04 -11.94 -12.92
N ALA A 39 18.94 -11.82 -13.90
CA ALA A 39 20.25 -11.20 -13.70
C ALA A 39 20.15 -9.70 -13.40
N GLU A 40 19.25 -8.98 -14.08
CA GLU A 40 18.99 -7.56 -13.78
C GLU A 40 18.33 -7.38 -12.42
N VAL A 41 17.46 -8.32 -11.99
CA VAL A 41 16.91 -8.34 -10.63
C VAL A 41 18.01 -8.53 -9.59
N GLN A 42 18.89 -9.51 -9.76
CA GLN A 42 20.04 -9.74 -8.87
C GLN A 42 20.91 -8.50 -8.76
N LYS A 43 21.29 -7.91 -9.90
CA LYS A 43 22.06 -6.67 -9.95
C LYS A 43 21.33 -5.51 -9.28
N GLY A 44 20.02 -5.37 -9.52
CA GLY A 44 19.21 -4.33 -8.91
C GLY A 44 19.14 -4.43 -7.38
N VAL A 45 18.92 -5.64 -6.85
CA VAL A 45 18.94 -5.88 -5.41
C VAL A 45 20.31 -5.53 -4.82
N ALA A 46 21.41 -5.91 -5.46
CA ALA A 46 22.75 -5.57 -4.99
C ALA A 46 23.03 -4.06 -5.03
N ASP A 47 22.79 -3.44 -6.18
CA ASP A 47 23.27 -2.10 -6.51
C ASP A 47 22.33 -0.98 -6.06
N ASN A 48 21.02 -1.21 -6.04
CA ASN A 48 20.03 -0.14 -5.79
C ASN A 48 19.56 -0.08 -4.34
N THR A 49 19.87 -1.07 -3.53
CA THR A 49 19.49 -1.12 -2.10
C THR A 49 20.65 -0.69 -1.22
N LYS A 50 20.32 -0.12 -0.06
CA LYS A 50 21.27 0.25 0.99
C LYS A 50 21.67 -0.98 1.80
N ASP A 51 22.82 -0.89 2.47
CA ASP A 51 23.28 -1.92 3.41
C ASP A 51 22.81 -1.61 4.85
N THR A 52 22.48 -0.35 5.13
CA THR A 52 21.88 0.10 6.39
C THR A 52 20.82 1.16 6.12
N VAL A 53 19.72 1.08 6.86
CA VAL A 53 18.58 2.01 6.77
C VAL A 53 18.31 2.56 8.17
N ASP A 54 18.42 3.87 8.32
CA ASP A 54 18.00 4.57 9.53
C ASP A 54 16.58 5.10 9.35
N VAL A 55 15.64 4.53 10.08
CA VAL A 55 14.22 4.91 10.05
C VAL A 55 13.97 5.97 11.12
N PRO A 56 13.53 7.18 10.76
CA PRO A 56 13.19 8.21 11.73
C PRO A 56 12.07 7.79 12.69
N ALA A 57 12.16 8.21 13.96
CA ALA A 57 11.16 7.90 14.97
C ALA A 57 9.77 8.43 14.65
N SER A 58 9.69 9.56 13.95
CA SER A 58 8.43 10.11 13.45
C SER A 58 7.72 9.19 12.46
N TYR A 59 8.44 8.38 11.68
CA TYR A 59 7.84 7.52 10.66
C TYR A 59 7.16 6.32 11.33
N LEU A 60 7.84 5.69 12.29
CA LEU A 60 7.25 4.60 13.08
C LEU A 60 6.09 5.09 13.95
N ASP A 61 6.23 6.26 14.59
CA ASP A 61 5.18 6.85 15.42
C ASP A 61 3.87 7.08 14.64
N LYS A 62 3.98 7.70 13.45
CA LYS A 62 2.85 8.05 12.60
C LYS A 62 2.32 6.89 11.76
N ALA A 63 3.07 5.80 11.61
CA ALA A 63 2.57 4.60 10.96
C ALA A 63 1.34 4.08 11.70
N ASN A 64 0.28 3.72 10.96
CA ASN A 64 -0.93 3.18 11.56
C ASN A 64 -1.42 1.96 10.77
N PHE A 65 -2.36 1.23 11.36
CA PHE A 65 -3.06 0.14 10.70
C PHE A 65 -4.55 0.49 10.62
N PRO A 66 -5.21 0.35 9.45
CA PRO A 66 -4.65 -0.12 8.18
C PRO A 66 -3.70 0.93 7.55
N GLY A 67 -2.58 0.45 7.00
CA GLY A 67 -1.54 1.32 6.43
C GLY A 67 -0.36 0.55 5.83
N PRO A 68 0.48 1.20 5.01
CA PRO A 68 1.46 0.53 4.17
C PRO A 68 2.80 0.23 4.87
N PHE A 69 3.04 0.74 6.08
CA PHE A 69 4.38 0.74 6.68
C PHE A 69 5.05 -0.65 6.71
N THR A 70 4.29 -1.68 7.05
CA THR A 70 4.75 -3.08 7.16
C THR A 70 4.51 -3.92 5.90
N ALA A 71 3.99 -3.35 4.82
CA ALA A 71 3.70 -4.09 3.60
C ALA A 71 4.99 -4.68 2.99
N GLY A 72 4.93 -5.96 2.59
CA GLY A 72 6.09 -6.69 2.07
C GLY A 72 7.12 -7.10 3.12
N VAL A 73 6.91 -6.79 4.40
CA VAL A 73 7.76 -7.27 5.51
C VAL A 73 7.13 -8.54 6.08
N ASN A 74 7.89 -9.64 6.11
CA ASN A 74 7.42 -10.99 6.46
C ASN A 74 6.19 -11.44 5.64
N GLN A 75 6.02 -10.87 4.44
CA GLN A 75 4.92 -11.13 3.53
C GLN A 75 5.46 -11.19 2.10
N VAL A 76 5.09 -12.25 1.37
CA VAL A 76 5.46 -12.39 -0.04
C VAL A 76 4.41 -11.70 -0.90
N ILE A 77 4.79 -10.58 -1.54
CA ILE A 77 3.90 -9.80 -2.41
C ILE A 77 4.56 -9.51 -3.77
N PRO A 78 3.82 -9.09 -4.81
CA PRO A 78 4.39 -8.77 -6.12
C PRO A 78 5.48 -7.68 -6.05
N TYR A 79 6.57 -7.85 -6.79
CA TYR A 79 7.76 -7.00 -6.72
C TYR A 79 7.54 -5.60 -7.31
N GLU A 80 6.53 -5.43 -8.17
CA GLU A 80 6.10 -4.12 -8.65
C GLU A 80 5.56 -3.20 -7.54
N PHE A 81 5.16 -3.76 -6.39
CA PHE A 81 4.73 -2.99 -5.21
C PHE A 81 5.88 -2.70 -4.24
N PHE A 82 7.12 -3.07 -4.59
CA PHE A 82 8.28 -2.70 -3.79
C PHE A 82 8.39 -1.19 -3.67
N ALA A 83 8.74 -0.69 -2.48
CA ALA A 83 8.98 0.73 -2.24
C ALA A 83 7.81 1.67 -2.58
N GLY A 84 6.58 1.20 -2.39
CA GLY A 84 5.38 2.02 -2.38
C GLY A 84 5.42 3.12 -1.31
N ASP A 85 4.52 4.09 -1.43
CA ASP A 85 4.51 5.27 -0.57
C ASP A 85 4.23 4.90 0.90
N GLY A 86 5.01 5.46 1.82
CA GLY A 86 4.92 5.18 3.26
C GLY A 86 5.34 3.77 3.70
N MET A 87 5.89 2.94 2.82
CA MET A 87 6.38 1.59 3.16
C MET A 87 7.79 1.63 3.76
N LEU A 88 8.10 0.74 4.71
CA LEU A 88 9.49 0.54 5.19
C LEU A 88 10.43 0.15 4.03
N THR A 89 9.93 -0.68 3.11
CA THR A 89 10.69 -1.14 1.93
C THR A 89 11.10 0.00 1.00
N ARG A 90 10.41 1.15 1.04
CA ARG A 90 10.82 2.36 0.31
C ARG A 90 12.15 2.88 0.77
N LEU A 91 12.38 2.89 2.08
CA LEU A 91 13.59 3.43 2.71
C LEU A 91 14.83 2.57 2.42
N ILE A 92 14.63 1.32 2.01
CA ILE A 92 15.69 0.37 1.64
C ILE A 92 16.40 0.79 0.34
N LEU A 93 15.72 1.49 -0.57
CA LEU A 93 16.34 1.91 -1.83
C LEU A 93 17.23 3.13 -1.63
N LYS A 94 18.38 3.17 -2.32
CA LYS A 94 19.24 4.37 -2.42
C LYS A 94 18.48 5.56 -3.01
N ALA A 95 17.57 5.32 -3.94
CA ALA A 95 16.72 6.36 -4.53
C ALA A 95 15.80 7.05 -3.51
N SER A 96 15.55 6.43 -2.35
CA SER A 96 14.68 7.00 -1.32
C SER A 96 15.23 8.30 -0.73
N ASP A 97 16.55 8.50 -0.75
CA ASP A 97 17.20 9.68 -0.14
C ASP A 97 16.78 11.01 -0.78
N LYS A 98 16.30 10.94 -2.03
CA LYS A 98 15.83 12.09 -2.81
C LYS A 98 14.32 12.08 -3.03
N ALA A 99 13.65 11.04 -2.56
CA ALA A 99 12.23 10.85 -2.80
C ALA A 99 11.40 11.45 -1.66
N PRO A 100 10.21 11.99 -1.95
CA PRO A 100 9.29 12.38 -0.90
C PRO A 100 8.87 11.15 -0.07
N TRP A 101 8.61 11.42 1.20
CA TRP A 101 8.02 10.48 2.14
C TRP A 101 6.56 10.85 2.42
N SER A 102 5.73 9.84 2.66
CA SER A 102 4.38 10.02 3.17
C SER A 102 4.18 9.22 4.44
N ASP A 103 3.65 9.89 5.46
CA ASP A 103 3.10 9.19 6.60
C ASP A 103 1.85 8.43 6.17
N ASN A 104 1.86 7.11 6.40
CA ASN A 104 0.78 6.18 6.07
C ASN A 104 0.31 6.17 4.60
N GLY A 105 1.16 6.54 3.64
CA GLY A 105 0.86 6.52 2.20
C GLY A 105 -0.21 7.52 1.73
N SER A 106 -0.58 8.48 2.57
CA SER A 106 -1.62 9.48 2.28
C SER A 106 -1.27 10.46 1.14
N ALA A 107 0.01 10.75 0.91
CA ALA A 107 0.45 11.65 -0.15
C ALA A 107 0.44 11.00 -1.55
N LYS A 108 0.29 9.68 -1.63
CA LYS A 108 0.22 8.90 -2.88
C LYS A 108 1.39 9.18 -3.82
N ASN A 109 2.59 9.30 -3.26
CA ASN A 109 3.80 9.44 -4.08
C ASN A 109 3.96 8.20 -4.98
N PRO A 110 4.52 8.36 -6.19
CA PRO A 110 4.81 7.21 -7.04
C PRO A 110 5.76 6.23 -6.32
N ALA A 111 5.54 4.93 -6.57
CA ALA A 111 6.45 3.88 -6.13
C ALA A 111 7.83 4.09 -6.75
N LEU A 112 8.88 3.78 -5.98
CA LEU A 112 10.24 3.80 -6.51
C LEU A 112 10.56 2.42 -7.10
N PRO A 113 10.79 2.32 -8.43
CA PRO A 113 11.08 1.02 -9.02
C PRO A 113 12.43 0.50 -8.49
N PRO A 114 12.51 -0.74 -7.98
CA PRO A 114 13.78 -1.32 -7.55
C PRO A 114 14.69 -1.66 -8.74
N VAL A 115 14.09 -1.86 -9.92
CA VAL A 115 14.74 -2.17 -11.21
C VAL A 115 13.93 -1.57 -12.36
N GLU A 116 14.60 -1.26 -13.47
CA GLU A 116 13.93 -0.76 -14.66
C GLU A 116 13.12 -1.84 -15.38
N LYS A 117 12.01 -1.44 -16.01
CA LYS A 117 11.14 -2.28 -16.86
C LYS A 117 10.60 -3.53 -16.15
N LEU A 118 10.33 -3.40 -14.86
CA LEU A 118 9.73 -4.46 -14.04
C LEU A 118 8.31 -4.77 -14.54
N GLY A 119 8.12 -5.96 -15.11
CA GLY A 119 6.82 -6.43 -15.55
C GLY A 119 5.95 -6.86 -14.35
N LYS A 120 4.63 -6.65 -14.47
CA LYS A 120 3.66 -7.07 -13.45
C LYS A 120 3.65 -8.58 -13.27
N GLY A 121 3.64 -9.05 -12.02
CA GLY A 121 3.54 -10.46 -11.66
C GLY A 121 4.69 -11.34 -12.12
N LEU A 122 5.84 -10.77 -12.52
CA LEU A 122 7.02 -11.54 -12.94
C LEU A 122 7.88 -12.01 -11.77
N TYR A 123 7.94 -11.17 -10.73
CA TYR A 123 8.73 -11.42 -9.54
C TYR A 123 7.91 -11.08 -8.31
N PHE A 124 8.23 -11.74 -7.22
CA PHE A 124 7.64 -11.52 -5.91
C PHE A 124 8.76 -11.29 -4.91
N TYR A 125 8.47 -10.60 -3.82
CA TYR A 125 9.47 -10.35 -2.80
C TYR A 125 8.90 -10.45 -1.41
N GLU A 126 9.81 -10.67 -0.47
CA GLU A 126 9.60 -10.38 0.95
C GLU A 126 10.85 -9.69 1.51
N VAL A 127 10.67 -8.93 2.57
CA VAL A 127 11.74 -8.50 3.46
C VAL A 127 11.52 -9.21 4.79
N ASP A 128 12.30 -10.25 5.05
CA ASP A 128 12.29 -10.96 6.32
C ASP A 128 13.01 -10.12 7.38
N LEU A 129 12.32 -9.79 8.47
CA LEU A 129 12.87 -8.99 9.55
C LEU A 129 13.12 -9.89 10.77
N ALA A 130 14.39 -10.14 11.10
CA ALA A 130 14.74 -11.10 12.14
C ALA A 130 14.20 -10.69 13.51
N GLY A 131 13.77 -11.67 14.31
CA GLY A 131 13.26 -11.43 15.68
C GLY A 131 11.80 -10.97 15.76
N THR A 132 11.08 -10.92 14.64
CA THR A 132 9.63 -10.60 14.60
C THR A 132 8.73 -11.83 14.69
N GLN A 133 9.30 -13.04 14.68
CA GLN A 133 8.56 -14.31 14.67
C GLN A 133 7.61 -14.45 13.46
N GLY A 134 7.95 -13.81 12.33
CA GLY A 134 7.12 -13.85 11.12
C GLY A 134 5.82 -13.04 11.21
N LYS A 135 5.67 -12.19 12.23
CA LYS A 135 4.51 -11.29 12.34
C LYS A 135 4.40 -10.36 11.14
N SER A 136 3.18 -10.10 10.70
CA SER A 136 2.85 -9.19 9.60
C SER A 136 1.84 -8.13 10.03
N ASP A 137 1.61 -7.15 9.16
CA ASP A 137 0.51 -6.19 9.26
C ASP A 137 0.45 -5.46 10.60
N LYS A 138 -0.72 -5.51 11.27
CA LYS A 138 -0.96 -4.86 12.56
C LYS A 138 -0.08 -5.42 13.67
N GLU A 139 0.05 -6.75 13.74
CA GLU A 139 0.84 -7.38 14.81
C GLU A 139 2.32 -7.00 14.71
N LEU A 140 2.85 -6.93 13.49
CA LEU A 140 4.21 -6.46 13.27
C LEU A 140 4.33 -4.99 13.67
N LEU A 141 3.42 -4.13 13.22
CA LEU A 141 3.48 -2.70 13.55
C LEU A 141 3.44 -2.47 15.07
N ASP A 142 2.55 -3.16 15.77
CA ASP A 142 2.43 -3.07 17.23
C ASP A 142 3.72 -3.53 17.93
N LEU A 143 4.33 -4.64 17.47
CA LEU A 143 5.62 -5.12 17.98
C LEU A 143 6.74 -4.09 17.77
N LEU A 144 6.86 -3.52 16.57
CA LEU A 144 7.90 -2.52 16.27
C LEU A 144 7.73 -1.28 17.15
N LYS A 145 6.49 -0.79 17.32
CA LYS A 145 6.17 0.32 18.22
C LYS A 145 6.47 0.01 19.69
N GLN A 146 6.18 -1.21 20.13
CA GLN A 146 6.46 -1.65 21.50
C GLN A 146 7.95 -1.71 21.78
N ASN A 147 8.75 -2.21 20.83
CA ASN A 147 10.19 -2.33 20.98
C ASN A 147 10.90 -0.96 20.93
N GLY A 148 10.32 0.01 20.21
CA GLY A 148 10.87 1.36 20.11
C GLY A 148 12.19 1.39 19.33
N THR A 149 13.22 2.02 19.90
CA THR A 149 14.54 2.05 19.26
C THR A 149 15.21 0.70 19.29
N GLN A 150 15.35 0.06 18.13
CA GLN A 150 15.99 -1.24 17.96
C GLN A 150 16.55 -1.40 16.54
N SER A 151 17.67 -2.10 16.44
CA SER A 151 18.23 -2.54 15.15
C SER A 151 17.81 -3.97 14.85
N TYR A 152 17.41 -4.20 13.61
CA TYR A 152 17.00 -5.49 13.08
C TYR A 152 17.91 -5.88 11.92
N LYS A 153 18.28 -7.16 11.86
CA LYS A 153 18.77 -7.74 10.61
C LYS A 153 17.58 -7.98 9.70
N ALA A 154 17.67 -7.53 8.46
CA ALA A 154 16.67 -7.78 7.43
C ALA A 154 17.29 -8.56 6.27
N THR A 155 16.50 -9.42 5.64
CA THR A 155 16.89 -10.16 4.44
C THR A 155 15.87 -9.89 3.35
N ILE A 156 16.28 -9.21 2.29
CA ILE A 156 15.49 -9.08 1.07
C ILE A 156 15.57 -10.40 0.33
N LYS A 157 14.45 -10.97 -0.07
CA LYS A 157 14.39 -12.12 -0.98
C LYS A 157 13.48 -11.80 -2.14
N VAL A 158 13.93 -12.09 -3.34
CA VAL A 158 13.15 -11.95 -4.57
C VAL A 158 13.02 -13.31 -5.23
N TYR A 159 11.80 -13.67 -5.58
CA TYR A 159 11.40 -14.94 -6.16
C TYR A 159 10.90 -14.74 -7.58
N GLY A 160 11.09 -15.73 -8.44
CA GLY A 160 10.39 -15.79 -9.72
C GLY A 160 8.90 -16.10 -9.55
N ALA A 161 8.14 -15.96 -10.63
CA ALA A 161 6.73 -16.31 -10.66
C ALA A 161 6.48 -17.68 -11.31
N LYS A 162 5.47 -18.39 -10.79
CA LYS A 162 4.88 -19.59 -11.40
C LYS A 162 3.37 -19.50 -11.27
N ASP A 163 2.66 -19.67 -12.39
CA ASP A 163 1.19 -19.61 -12.45
C ASP A 163 0.59 -18.32 -11.85
N GLY A 164 1.29 -17.18 -12.04
CA GLY A 164 0.85 -15.88 -11.54
C GLY A 164 1.03 -15.67 -10.03
N LYS A 165 1.74 -16.56 -9.34
CA LYS A 165 2.06 -16.48 -7.90
C LYS A 165 3.56 -16.60 -7.69
N ALA A 166 4.01 -16.29 -6.48
CA ALA A 166 5.41 -16.47 -6.08
C ALA A 166 5.80 -17.96 -6.16
N ASP A 167 6.94 -18.24 -6.79
CA ASP A 167 7.60 -19.54 -6.75
C ASP A 167 8.71 -19.50 -5.70
N LEU A 168 8.40 -19.90 -4.47
CA LEU A 168 9.34 -19.89 -3.35
C LEU A 168 10.55 -20.84 -3.54
N SER A 169 10.47 -21.76 -4.52
CA SER A 169 11.61 -22.60 -4.90
C SER A 169 12.58 -21.93 -5.88
N ASN A 170 12.14 -20.83 -6.52
CA ASN A 170 12.91 -20.06 -7.48
C ASN A 170 13.39 -18.75 -6.86
N LEU A 171 14.33 -18.84 -5.92
CA LEU A 171 14.99 -17.66 -5.35
C LEU A 171 15.90 -17.01 -6.40
N VAL A 172 15.53 -15.81 -6.84
CA VAL A 172 16.25 -15.05 -7.86
C VAL A 172 17.35 -14.22 -7.22
N ALA A 173 17.07 -13.50 -6.13
CA ALA A 173 18.03 -12.63 -5.47
C ALA A 173 17.84 -12.63 -3.96
N THR A 174 18.93 -12.42 -3.23
CA THR A 174 18.92 -12.25 -1.79
C THR A 174 19.95 -11.21 -1.37
N LYS A 175 19.64 -10.42 -0.34
CA LYS A 175 20.59 -9.48 0.27
C LYS A 175 20.24 -9.23 1.73
N GLU A 176 21.25 -9.27 2.58
CA GLU A 176 21.15 -8.86 3.97
C GLU A 176 21.41 -7.35 4.11
N LEU A 177 20.68 -6.72 5.03
CA LEU A 177 20.90 -5.33 5.44
C LEU A 177 20.53 -5.14 6.91
N THR A 178 20.91 -3.98 7.45
CA THR A 178 20.51 -3.57 8.81
C THR A 178 19.42 -2.50 8.74
N VAL A 179 18.34 -2.68 9.50
CA VAL A 179 17.29 -1.67 9.67
C VAL A 179 17.36 -1.16 11.10
N ASN A 180 17.77 0.10 11.26
CA ASN A 180 17.76 0.80 12.54
C ASN A 180 16.42 1.52 12.67
N LEU A 181 15.51 0.98 13.48
CA LEU A 181 14.31 1.69 13.87
C LEU A 181 14.65 2.62 15.02
N ASN A 182 14.46 3.91 14.82
CA ASN A 182 14.38 4.84 15.92
C ASN A 182 12.93 4.88 16.36
N GLY A 183 12.64 4.79 17.65
CA GLY A 183 11.27 4.81 18.15
C GLY A 183 11.18 5.59 19.45
N TYR A 184 10.06 6.26 19.68
CA TYR A 184 9.78 6.82 21.00
C TYR A 184 9.34 5.68 21.90
N LYS A 185 10.12 5.40 22.96
CA LYS A 185 9.66 4.47 23.98
C LYS A 185 8.36 4.99 24.60
N SER A 186 7.34 4.12 24.66
CA SER A 186 6.10 4.42 25.37
C SER A 186 6.40 4.88 26.80
N LEU A 187 5.80 6.00 27.21
CA LEU A 187 5.88 6.58 28.56
C LEU A 187 5.44 5.63 29.68
N ASN A 188 4.86 4.47 29.37
CA ASN A 188 4.49 3.46 30.37
C ASN A 188 5.71 2.94 31.16
N GLU A 189 6.91 2.85 30.56
CA GLU A 189 8.14 2.56 31.31
C GLU A 189 8.59 3.74 32.18
N MET A 190 8.48 4.98 31.68
CA MET A 190 8.90 6.18 32.44
C MET A 190 7.99 6.47 33.64
N LYS A 191 6.70 6.14 33.55
CA LYS A 191 5.75 6.25 34.66
C LYS A 191 6.00 5.18 35.75
N SER A 192 6.52 4.01 35.37
CA SER A 192 6.88 2.93 36.31
C SER A 192 8.19 3.15 37.07
N LYS A 193 9.03 4.12 36.64
CA LYS A 193 10.33 4.46 37.24
C LYS A 193 10.34 5.80 37.98
N MET A 194 9.23 6.53 38.04
CA MET A 194 9.12 7.65 38.99
C MET A 194 8.91 7.09 40.40
N PRO A 195 9.72 7.46 41.41
CA PRO A 195 9.43 7.10 42.79
C PRO A 195 8.08 7.70 43.19
N ALA A 196 7.21 6.93 43.85
CA ALA A 196 5.92 7.38 44.37
C ALA A 196 6.00 8.45 45.49
N ALA A 197 7.18 9.02 45.74
CA ALA A 197 7.45 9.94 46.84
C ALA A 197 7.54 11.38 46.34
N SER A 198 6.43 11.96 45.85
CA SER A 198 6.28 13.42 45.72
C SER A 198 4.81 13.88 45.63
N GLN A 199 3.84 13.05 46.05
CA GLN A 199 2.43 13.46 46.12
C GLN A 199 1.89 13.60 47.55
N ASP A 200 2.77 13.67 48.56
CA ASP A 200 2.34 13.88 49.94
C ASP A 200 3.02 15.12 50.54
N LYS A 201 2.51 16.31 50.16
CA LYS A 201 2.62 17.56 50.93
C LYS A 201 1.76 18.67 50.30
N MET A 202 0.45 18.54 50.38
CA MET A 202 -0.42 19.71 50.45
C MET A 202 -1.41 19.47 51.59
N MET A 203 -1.24 20.23 52.67
CA MET A 203 -2.13 20.22 53.82
C MET A 203 -3.54 20.69 53.44
N PRO A 204 -4.61 20.20 54.11
CA PRO A 204 -5.94 20.75 53.96
C PRO A 204 -6.08 21.98 54.85
N ASN A 205 -6.35 23.15 54.28
CA ASN A 205 -6.80 24.29 55.07
C ASN A 205 -8.32 24.39 55.01
N LYS A 206 -8.94 24.26 56.18
CA LYS A 206 -10.37 24.42 56.40
C LYS A 206 -10.51 25.56 57.39
N GLU A 207 -11.01 26.72 56.95
CA GLU A 207 -11.66 27.67 57.86
C GLU A 207 -12.56 28.64 57.10
N GLN A 208 -13.68 28.93 57.74
CA GLN A 208 -14.88 29.58 57.25
C GLN A 208 -14.93 31.04 57.72
N ASP A 209 -15.44 31.89 56.83
CA ASP A 209 -16.48 32.91 57.07
C ASP A 209 -16.15 34.27 57.72
N LYS A 210 -16.91 35.26 57.22
CA LYS A 210 -17.35 36.56 57.78
C LYS A 210 -16.76 37.90 57.28
N THR A 211 -17.70 38.64 56.68
CA THR A 211 -18.11 40.05 56.91
C THR A 211 -17.51 41.22 56.10
N MET A 212 -18.38 41.76 55.23
CA MET A 212 -18.77 43.16 54.96
C MET A 212 -17.72 44.29 54.97
N ASN A 213 -17.65 45.09 53.89
CA ASN A 213 -18.02 46.52 53.94
C ASN A 213 -18.18 47.15 52.53
N ALA A 214 -19.18 48.01 52.39
CA ALA A 214 -19.48 48.85 51.24
C ALA A 214 -18.72 50.19 51.32
N SER A 215 -18.43 50.81 50.17
CA SER A 215 -18.53 52.27 49.91
C SER A 215 -18.11 52.59 48.45
N GLN A 216 -19.01 53.25 47.72
CA GLN A 216 -18.85 53.86 46.38
C GLN A 216 -18.18 55.27 46.51
N PRO A 217 -18.24 56.20 45.51
CA PRO A 217 -18.09 56.18 44.04
C PRO A 217 -17.10 57.27 43.52
N MET A 218 -16.80 57.33 42.20
CA MET A 218 -17.05 58.54 41.36
C MET A 218 -16.44 58.50 39.93
N VAL A 219 -17.35 58.75 38.96
CA VAL A 219 -17.29 59.70 37.82
C VAL A 219 -16.50 59.34 36.53
N THR A 220 -17.26 59.43 35.43
CA THR A 220 -17.03 59.27 33.97
C THR A 220 -16.49 60.60 33.35
N PRO A 221 -16.57 60.93 32.02
CA PRO A 221 -16.89 60.19 30.78
C PRO A 221 -16.00 60.56 29.55
N SER A 222 -16.24 59.89 28.40
CA SER A 222 -16.20 60.37 26.97
C SER A 222 -15.77 59.21 26.04
N LYS A 223 -16.31 58.90 24.85
CA LYS A 223 -17.33 59.49 23.96
C LYS A 223 -17.58 58.51 22.78
N MET A 224 -18.86 58.21 22.51
CA MET A 224 -19.59 58.07 21.21
C MET A 224 -18.88 57.45 19.98
N SER A 225 -19.42 56.45 19.26
CA SER A 225 -20.58 56.51 18.34
C SER A 225 -20.99 55.07 17.90
N ASP A 226 -22.27 54.68 17.97
CA ASP A 226 -23.34 54.83 16.94
C ASP A 226 -23.21 53.78 15.81
N GLU A 227 -24.21 53.10 15.25
CA GLU A 227 -25.63 52.82 15.48
C GLU A 227 -25.92 51.60 14.60
N GLY A 228 -26.86 50.72 14.96
CA GLY A 228 -27.18 49.56 14.12
C GLY A 228 -28.29 48.67 14.65
N LYS A 229 -29.51 49.21 14.67
CA LYS A 229 -30.79 48.53 14.89
C LYS A 229 -30.89 47.17 14.18
N MET A 230 -31.40 46.15 14.88
CA MET A 230 -32.83 45.78 14.84
C MET A 230 -33.13 44.68 15.87
N ALA A 231 -34.16 44.92 16.67
CA ALA A 231 -34.79 43.96 17.55
C ALA A 231 -35.81 43.12 16.77
N SER A 232 -35.99 41.85 17.14
CA SER A 232 -37.25 41.40 17.74
C SER A 232 -37.21 39.91 18.07
N ALA A 233 -37.72 39.59 19.24
CA ALA A 233 -37.88 38.27 19.81
C ALA A 233 -38.84 37.37 19.01
N ASN A 234 -38.63 36.05 19.06
CA ASN A 234 -39.67 35.15 19.59
C ASN A 234 -39.13 33.77 19.98
N LYS A 235 -39.78 33.21 21.00
CA LYS A 235 -39.50 31.94 21.68
C LYS A 235 -40.02 30.71 20.91
N VAL A 236 -39.29 29.59 21.10
CA VAL A 236 -39.74 28.19 21.31
C VAL A 236 -40.45 27.47 20.15
N SER A 237 -39.88 26.33 19.73
CA SER A 237 -40.48 24.96 19.75
C SER A 237 -39.52 23.93 19.11
N SER A 238 -39.16 22.86 19.84
CA SER A 238 -38.75 21.54 19.29
C SER A 238 -40.02 20.64 19.20
N PRO A 239 -40.06 19.39 18.64
CA PRO A 239 -38.97 18.41 18.40
C PRO A 239 -39.16 17.46 17.16
N MET A 240 -38.37 16.36 17.13
CA MET A 240 -38.48 15.09 16.34
C MET A 240 -37.73 15.05 14.99
N MET A 241 -36.97 14.02 14.60
CA MET A 241 -37.01 12.59 14.93
C MET A 241 -35.61 11.99 15.17
N ALA A 242 -35.57 11.02 16.08
CA ALA A 242 -34.58 9.95 16.09
C ALA A 242 -35.18 8.76 15.33
N ASP A 243 -34.40 8.12 14.46
CA ASP A 243 -34.62 6.72 14.13
C ASP A 243 -33.28 5.99 13.90
N HIS A 244 -33.27 4.75 14.37
CA HIS A 244 -32.20 3.76 14.38
C HIS A 244 -31.94 3.14 13.00
N MET A 245 -30.69 2.78 12.68
CA MET A 245 -30.25 1.47 12.12
C MET A 245 -28.73 1.33 12.42
N LYS A 246 -28.28 0.43 13.30
CA LYS A 246 -27.97 -1.00 13.14
C LYS A 246 -26.86 -1.32 12.15
N ASP A 247 -25.93 -2.14 12.64
CA ASP A 247 -24.72 -2.65 12.03
C ASP A 247 -24.92 -3.30 10.65
N GLU A 248 -24.07 -2.92 9.70
CA GLU A 248 -23.65 -3.79 8.60
C GLU A 248 -22.12 -3.73 8.46
N LYS A 249 -21.49 -4.90 8.62
CA LYS A 249 -20.20 -5.20 8.02
C LYS A 249 -20.41 -5.22 6.51
N ASP A 250 -19.81 -4.30 5.77
CA ASP A 250 -19.28 -4.63 4.44
C ASP A 250 -18.28 -3.59 3.92
N MET A 251 -17.17 -4.14 3.45
CA MET A 251 -16.19 -3.68 2.45
C MET A 251 -15.88 -2.16 2.32
N LEU A 252 -14.60 -1.83 2.58
CA LEU A 252 -13.99 -0.53 2.25
C LEU A 252 -14.16 -0.16 0.76
N PRO A 253 -14.43 1.11 0.42
CA PRO A 253 -14.46 1.56 -0.97
C PRO A 253 -13.05 1.57 -1.59
N TYR A 254 -12.87 0.78 -2.65
CA TYR A 254 -11.75 0.82 -3.57
C TYR A 254 -11.70 2.20 -4.26
N THR A 255 -10.64 2.98 -4.04
CA THR A 255 -10.44 4.25 -4.73
C THR A 255 -9.16 4.25 -5.54
N GLY A 256 -9.32 4.42 -6.86
CA GLY A 256 -8.34 5.10 -7.70
C GLY A 256 -7.72 4.29 -8.83
N GLU A 257 -8.50 3.95 -9.86
CA GLU A 257 -7.97 3.98 -11.23
C GLU A 257 -8.80 4.94 -12.07
N ALA A 258 -8.09 5.80 -12.81
CA ALA A 258 -8.69 6.73 -13.75
C ALA A 258 -9.42 5.93 -14.83
N GLN A 259 -10.69 6.30 -15.05
CA GLN A 259 -11.48 5.85 -16.17
C GLN A 259 -10.77 6.25 -17.47
N THR A 260 -10.11 5.29 -18.11
CA THR A 260 -9.67 5.47 -19.49
C THR A 260 -10.86 5.12 -20.36
N SER A 261 -11.46 6.15 -20.94
CA SER A 261 -12.52 6.12 -21.94
C SER A 261 -12.37 4.94 -22.89
N MET A 262 -13.34 4.00 -22.87
CA MET A 262 -13.52 3.07 -23.96
C MET A 262 -14.11 3.87 -25.13
N ALA A 263 -13.22 4.34 -26.01
CA ALA A 263 -13.63 4.72 -27.34
C ALA A 263 -14.22 3.48 -28.02
N THR A 264 -15.52 3.58 -28.32
CA THR A 264 -16.29 2.68 -29.18
C THR A 264 -15.54 2.41 -30.47
N ILE A 265 -14.81 1.30 -30.56
CA ILE A 265 -14.26 0.81 -31.82
C ILE A 265 -15.39 0.07 -32.52
N GLY A 266 -15.94 0.73 -33.53
CA GLY A 266 -16.95 0.19 -34.42
C GLY A 266 -16.48 -1.08 -35.11
N PHE A 267 -17.40 -2.05 -35.17
CA PHE A 267 -17.32 -3.23 -36.01
C PHE A 267 -17.16 -2.81 -37.49
N PHE A 268 -15.94 -2.85 -38.01
CA PHE A 268 -15.72 -2.97 -39.44
C PHE A 268 -15.73 -4.45 -39.80
N GLY A 269 -16.79 -4.86 -40.49
CA GLY A 269 -16.89 -6.18 -41.09
C GLY A 269 -15.80 -6.39 -42.12
N LEU A 270 -15.04 -7.48 -41.97
CA LEU A 270 -14.27 -8.06 -43.06
C LEU A 270 -15.01 -9.31 -43.52
N ALA A 271 -15.75 -9.15 -44.62
CA ALA A 271 -16.21 -10.26 -45.43
C ALA A 271 -14.99 -10.97 -46.01
N LEU A 272 -14.68 -12.18 -45.51
CA LEU A 272 -13.77 -13.08 -46.22
C LEU A 272 -14.61 -13.86 -47.23
N ALA A 273 -14.71 -13.33 -48.45
CA ALA A 273 -15.17 -14.09 -49.60
C ALA A 273 -14.20 -15.24 -49.86
N GLY A 274 -14.73 -16.46 -49.90
CA GLY A 274 -13.96 -17.65 -50.26
C GLY A 274 -13.49 -17.58 -51.71
N LEU A 275 -12.23 -17.92 -51.94
CA LEU A 275 -11.78 -18.45 -53.21
C LEU A 275 -11.16 -19.82 -52.95
N LEU A 276 -11.96 -20.82 -53.30
CA LEU A 276 -11.58 -22.22 -53.42
C LEU A 276 -10.46 -22.37 -54.46
N GLY A 277 -9.61 -23.36 -54.20
CA GLY A 277 -8.37 -23.62 -54.90
C GLY A 277 -8.51 -24.07 -56.35
N GLY A 278 -7.35 -24.17 -57.00
CA GLY A 278 -7.24 -24.73 -58.34
C GLY A 278 -5.93 -24.41 -59.04
N LEU A 279 -4.77 -24.72 -58.44
CA LEU A 279 -3.55 -24.90 -59.23
C LEU A 279 -2.88 -26.22 -58.82
N GLY A 280 -3.03 -27.21 -59.71
CA GLY A 280 -2.29 -28.45 -59.65
C GLY A 280 -0.85 -28.24 -60.09
N LEU A 281 0.05 -28.96 -59.43
CA LEU A 281 1.37 -29.27 -59.96
C LEU A 281 1.66 -30.74 -59.65
N LYS A 282 1.92 -31.46 -60.73
CA LYS A 282 2.27 -32.88 -60.77
C LYS A 282 3.60 -33.10 -60.06
N ALA A 283 3.65 -34.04 -59.10
CA ALA A 283 4.89 -34.67 -58.70
C ALA A 283 5.07 -35.96 -59.52
N LYS A 284 6.22 -36.04 -60.15
CA LYS A 284 6.69 -37.11 -61.05
C LYS A 284 7.06 -38.33 -60.20
N LYS A 285 6.62 -39.49 -60.68
CA LYS A 285 6.94 -40.84 -60.20
C LYS A 285 8.44 -41.09 -60.42
N GLU A 286 9.17 -41.43 -59.37
CA GLU A 286 10.43 -42.19 -59.47
C GLU A 286 10.10 -43.64 -59.09
N GLU A 287 10.39 -44.52 -60.03
CA GLU A 287 10.16 -45.96 -59.99
C GLU A 287 11.50 -46.60 -59.66
N ASN A 288 11.56 -47.31 -58.54
CA ASN A 288 12.61 -48.29 -58.26
C ASN A 288 12.19 -49.61 -58.91
N ASP A 289 12.98 -50.02 -59.91
CA ASP A 289 13.44 -51.37 -60.29
C ASP A 289 13.53 -51.54 -61.80
#